data_AF-A0A3E2B3A3-F1
#
_entry.id   AF-A0A3E2B3A3-F1
#
_cell.length_a   1.000
_cell.length_b   1.000
_cell.length_c   1.000
_cell.angle_alpha   90.00
_cell.angle_beta   90.00
_cell.angle_gamma   90.00
#
_symmetry.space_group_name_H-M   'P 1'
#
loop_
_entity.id
_entity.type
_entity.pdbx_description
1 polymer ?
#
loop_
_entity_poly.entity_id
_entity_poly.type
_entity_poly.pdbx_seq_one_letter_code
_entity_poly.pdbx_strand_id
1 'polypeptide(L)'
;MRKQLLALSLILVMLLGITAQASGPAMLPAAQPSLSFSGTTASCRIIVRGDRSSDTLSATAKLWTGKTCLKTWTIKGTGKIQTTKTATVSKGKTYKLTVDYTVNGVKQPQKSVTRTCS
;
A
#
# COMPACT_ATOMS: atom_id res chain seq x y z
N MET A 1 4.60 45.68 32.59
CA MET A 1 3.68 44.52 32.54
C MET A 1 2.88 44.38 31.24
N ARG A 2 2.81 45.36 30.32
CA ARG A 2 2.07 45.20 29.03
C ARG A 2 2.84 44.43 27.94
N LYS A 3 4.18 44.54 27.92
CA LYS A 3 5.03 43.86 26.91
C LYS A 3 5.16 42.34 27.14
N GLN A 4 5.05 41.88 28.39
CA GLN A 4 5.08 40.44 28.72
C GLN A 4 3.75 39.74 28.42
N LEU A 5 2.62 40.43 28.53
CA LEU A 5 1.31 39.90 28.11
C LEU A 5 1.24 39.71 26.58
N LEU A 6 1.82 40.64 25.80
CA LEU A 6 1.88 40.55 24.34
C LEU A 6 2.79 39.41 23.85
N ALA A 7 3.94 39.20 24.50
CA ALA A 7 4.84 38.10 24.17
C ALA A 7 4.22 36.73 24.48
N LEU A 8 3.46 36.63 25.58
CA LEU A 8 2.78 35.40 25.97
C LEU A 8 1.62 35.05 25.01
N SER A 9 0.90 36.07 24.51
CA SER A 9 -0.15 35.86 23.50
C SER A 9 0.39 35.37 22.15
N LEU A 10 1.61 35.74 21.77
CA LEU A 10 2.18 35.38 20.47
C LEU A 10 2.65 33.91 20.43
N ILE A 11 3.07 33.37 21.58
CA ILE A 11 3.48 31.96 21.72
C ILE A 11 2.26 31.03 21.69
N LEU A 12 1.11 31.48 22.22
CA LEU A 12 -0.12 30.70 22.26
C LEU A 12 -0.73 30.44 20.87
N VAL A 13 -0.51 31.35 19.91
CA VAL A 13 -1.00 31.21 18.52
C VAL A 13 -0.20 30.16 17.72
N MET A 14 1.06 29.90 18.08
CA MET A 14 1.89 28.90 17.40
C MET A 14 1.55 27.45 17.81
N LEU A 15 0.87 27.24 18.94
CA LEU A 15 0.47 25.92 19.42
C LEU A 15 -0.85 25.42 18.80
N LEU A 16 -1.60 26.28 18.10
CA LEU A 16 -2.86 25.93 17.45
C LEU A 16 -2.70 25.40 16.01
N GLY A 17 -1.47 25.41 15.47
CA GLY A 17 -1.14 24.91 14.13
C GLY A 17 -0.89 23.41 14.04
N ILE A 18 -1.35 22.62 15.01
CA ILE A 18 -1.29 21.15 14.92
C ILE A 18 -2.25 20.72 13.83
N THR A 19 -1.65 20.30 12.71
CA THR A 19 -2.31 19.81 11.51
C THR A 19 -3.52 18.94 11.87
N ALA A 20 -4.70 19.34 11.40
CA ALA A 20 -5.84 18.44 11.31
C ALA A 20 -5.47 17.33 10.32
N GLN A 21 -4.81 16.28 10.80
CA GLN A 21 -4.64 15.04 10.07
C GLN A 21 -6.04 14.42 10.07
N ALA A 22 -6.86 14.80 9.08
CA ALA A 22 -8.11 14.11 8.79
C ALA A 22 -7.76 12.70 8.33
N SER A 23 -7.44 11.82 9.29
CA SER A 23 -7.54 10.39 9.12
C SER A 23 -9.04 10.12 9.09
N GLY A 24 -9.66 10.36 7.93
CA GLY A 24 -11.01 9.89 7.64
C GLY A 24 -11.11 8.40 7.99
N PRO A 25 -12.32 7.87 8.21
CA PRO A 25 -12.51 6.51 8.70
C PRO A 25 -11.61 5.58 7.90
N ALA A 26 -10.68 4.92 8.60
CA ALA A 26 -9.71 4.04 7.99
C ALA A 26 -10.48 2.89 7.33
N MET A 27 -10.88 3.09 6.08
CA MET A 27 -11.55 2.06 5.30
C MET A 27 -10.55 0.91 5.22
N LEU A 28 -11.06 -0.26 5.63
CA LEU A 28 -10.35 -1.53 5.68
C LEU A 28 -9.34 -1.65 4.54
N PRO A 29 -8.14 -2.20 4.77
CA PRO A 29 -7.04 -2.13 3.80
C PRO A 29 -7.51 -2.55 2.41
N ALA A 30 -7.56 -1.58 1.50
CA ALA A 30 -8.08 -1.77 0.15
C ALA A 30 -7.30 -2.85 -0.60
N ALA A 31 -5.99 -3.01 -0.34
CA ALA A 31 -5.17 -4.07 -0.93
C ALA A 31 -4.86 -5.24 0.03
N GLN A 32 -5.02 -6.48 -0.46
CA GLN A 32 -4.73 -7.73 0.25
C GLN A 32 -3.87 -8.64 -0.64
N PRO A 33 -2.53 -8.47 -0.65
CA PRO A 33 -1.64 -9.38 -1.36
C PRO A 33 -1.52 -10.71 -0.62
N SER A 34 -1.40 -11.80 -1.38
CA SER A 34 -1.05 -13.12 -0.85
C SER A 34 -0.02 -13.80 -1.75
N LEU A 35 0.86 -14.56 -1.13
CA LEU A 35 1.94 -15.28 -1.78
C LEU A 35 1.89 -16.74 -1.35
N SER A 36 2.04 -17.64 -2.31
CA SER A 36 2.11 -19.09 -2.10
C SER A 36 3.02 -19.70 -3.15
N PHE A 37 3.44 -20.94 -2.92
CA PHE A 37 4.39 -21.64 -3.78
C PHE A 37 3.91 -23.05 -4.07
N SER A 38 4.16 -23.50 -5.30
CA SER A 38 4.01 -24.89 -5.73
C SER A 38 5.27 -25.28 -6.52
N GLY A 39 6.11 -26.12 -5.92
CA GLY A 39 7.45 -26.41 -6.46
C GLY A 39 8.28 -25.13 -6.62
N THR A 40 8.66 -24.81 -7.85
CA THR A 40 9.40 -23.59 -8.22
C THR A 40 8.50 -22.50 -8.80
N THR A 41 7.19 -22.60 -8.61
CA THR A 41 6.22 -21.60 -9.09
C THR A 41 5.66 -20.80 -7.91
N ALA A 42 5.87 -19.49 -7.92
CA ALA A 42 5.20 -18.57 -7.01
C ALA A 42 3.84 -18.15 -7.57
N SER A 43 2.80 -18.21 -6.75
CA SER A 43 1.47 -17.66 -7.02
C SER A 43 1.27 -16.38 -6.21
N CYS A 44 1.24 -15.25 -6.92
CA CYS A 44 1.10 -13.90 -6.40
C CYS A 44 -0.36 -13.44 -6.59
N ARG A 45 -1.18 -13.56 -5.56
CA ARG A 45 -2.58 -13.14 -5.59
C ARG A 45 -2.68 -11.69 -5.13
N ILE A 46 -3.33 -10.86 -5.94
CA ILE A 46 -3.52 -9.43 -5.70
C ILE A 46 -5.02 -9.17 -5.64
N ILE A 47 -5.50 -8.72 -4.49
CA ILE A 47 -6.82 -8.10 -4.36
C ILE A 47 -6.62 -6.62 -4.08
N VAL A 48 -7.35 -5.76 -4.79
CA VAL A 48 -7.57 -4.35 -4.44
C VAL A 48 -9.06 -4.07 -4.49
N ARG A 49 -9.63 -3.37 -3.51
CA ARG A 49 -11.04 -2.95 -3.46
C ARG A 49 -11.11 -1.43 -3.35
N GLY A 50 -11.96 -0.82 -4.16
CA GLY A 50 -12.43 0.55 -3.93
C GLY A 50 -13.62 0.54 -2.97
N ASP A 51 -14.08 1.73 -2.63
CA ASP A 51 -15.20 1.95 -1.71
C ASP A 51 -16.54 1.78 -2.42
N ARG A 52 -16.55 2.07 -3.73
CA ARG A 52 -17.69 1.97 -4.64
C ARG A 52 -17.34 1.13 -5.86
N SER A 53 -18.35 0.51 -6.46
CA SER A 53 -18.19 -0.24 -7.71
C SER A 53 -17.72 0.63 -8.89
N SER A 54 -17.93 1.94 -8.82
CA SER A 54 -17.51 2.93 -9.82
C SER A 54 -16.08 3.44 -9.62
N ASP A 55 -15.42 3.15 -8.49
CA ASP A 55 -14.09 3.68 -8.22
C ASP A 55 -13.06 3.09 -9.17
N THR A 56 -12.27 3.96 -9.79
CA THR A 56 -11.18 3.54 -10.67
C THR A 56 -9.99 3.10 -9.84
N LEU A 57 -9.41 1.96 -10.18
CA LEU A 57 -8.31 1.34 -9.47
C LEU A 57 -7.13 1.13 -10.39
N SER A 58 -5.92 1.44 -9.91
CA SER A 58 -4.67 1.07 -10.55
C SER A 58 -3.74 0.45 -9.54
N ALA A 59 -3.13 -0.69 -9.85
CA ALA A 59 -2.23 -1.41 -8.96
C ALA A 59 -0.97 -1.82 -9.71
N THR A 60 0.17 -1.68 -9.03
CA THR A 60 1.48 -2.14 -9.48
C THR A 60 2.00 -3.15 -8.46
N ALA A 61 1.96 -4.43 -8.84
CA ALA A 61 2.47 -5.52 -8.02
C ALA A 61 3.92 -5.84 -8.43
N LYS A 62 4.82 -6.03 -7.46
CA LYS A 62 6.22 -6.40 -7.71
C LYS A 62 6.62 -7.57 -6.83
N LEU A 63 7.24 -8.58 -7.44
CA LEU A 63 7.82 -9.72 -6.74
C LEU A 63 9.33 -9.52 -6.62
N TRP A 64 9.85 -9.62 -5.39
CA TRP A 64 11.23 -9.34 -5.06
C TRP A 64 11.91 -10.57 -4.44
N THR A 65 13.22 -10.69 -4.65
CA THR A 65 14.12 -11.55 -3.87
C THR A 65 15.29 -10.68 -3.39
N GLY A 66 15.40 -10.48 -2.07
CA GLY A 66 16.33 -9.47 -1.52
C GLY A 66 16.06 -8.08 -2.12
N LYS A 67 17.04 -7.51 -2.82
CA LYS A 67 16.96 -6.20 -3.48
C LYS A 67 16.55 -6.28 -4.97
N THR A 68 16.48 -7.48 -5.54
CA THR A 68 16.22 -7.68 -6.97
C THR A 68 14.72 -7.78 -7.23
N CYS A 69 14.21 -6.96 -8.15
CA CYS A 69 12.85 -7.08 -8.68
C CYS A 69 12.83 -8.17 -9.76
N LEU A 70 12.06 -9.23 -9.55
CA LEU A 70 11.97 -10.35 -10.48
C LEU A 70 10.89 -10.13 -11.54
N LYS A 71 9.73 -9.64 -11.10
CA LYS A 71 8.59 -9.36 -11.97
C LYS A 71 7.83 -8.16 -11.45
N THR A 72 7.29 -7.40 -12.40
CA THR A 72 6.36 -6.29 -12.15
C THR A 72 5.12 -6.53 -12.99
N TRP A 73 3.94 -6.31 -12.40
CA TRP A 73 2.66 -6.36 -13.08
C TRP A 73 1.87 -5.10 -12.79
N THR A 74 1.36 -4.46 -13.83
CA THR A 74 0.44 -3.32 -13.73
C THR A 74 -0.97 -3.79 -14.07
N ILE A 75 -1.92 -3.52 -13.19
CA ILE A 75 -3.31 -3.94 -13.33
C ILE A 75 -4.21 -2.72 -13.11
N LYS A 76 -5.20 -2.56 -13.97
CA LYS A 76 -6.27 -1.57 -13.79
C LYS A 76 -7.61 -2.29 -13.63
N GLY A 77 -8.55 -1.65 -12.96
CA GLY A 77 -9.91 -2.15 -12.81
C GLY A 77 -10.82 -1.10 -12.20
N THR A 78 -12.07 -1.47 -11.97
CA THR A 78 -13.07 -0.60 -11.35
C THR A 78 -13.79 -1.36 -10.24
N GLY A 79 -13.97 -0.74 -9.08
CA GLY A 79 -14.58 -1.32 -7.88
C GLY A 79 -13.75 -2.40 -7.20
N LYS A 80 -13.26 -3.40 -7.95
CA LYS A 80 -12.42 -4.48 -7.42
C LYS A 80 -11.46 -5.01 -8.48
N ILE A 81 -10.19 -5.16 -8.09
CA ILE A 81 -9.19 -5.98 -8.78
C ILE A 81 -9.04 -7.28 -8.00
N GLN A 82 -9.16 -8.43 -8.66
CA GLN A 82 -8.79 -9.73 -8.09
C GLN A 82 -8.12 -10.56 -9.17
N THR A 83 -6.82 -10.78 -9.04
CA THR A 83 -6.03 -11.52 -10.02
C THR A 83 -4.92 -12.32 -9.35
N THR A 84 -4.49 -13.40 -10.01
CA THR A 84 -3.33 -14.18 -9.62
C THR A 84 -2.31 -14.12 -10.75
N LYS A 85 -1.07 -13.78 -10.42
CA LYS A 85 0.07 -13.81 -11.34
C LYS A 85 1.06 -14.86 -10.87
N THR A 86 1.82 -15.42 -11.80
CA THR A 86 2.81 -16.44 -11.50
C THR A 86 4.22 -15.97 -11.89
N ALA A 87 5.21 -16.50 -11.20
CA ALA A 87 6.62 -16.30 -11.51
C ALA A 87 7.42 -17.54 -11.12
N THR A 88 8.45 -17.87 -11.89
CA THR A 88 9.40 -18.91 -11.53
C THR A 88 10.32 -18.40 -10.41
N VAL A 89 10.52 -19.24 -9.40
CA VAL A 89 11.32 -18.98 -8.21
C VAL A 89 12.24 -20.16 -7.91
N SER A 90 13.13 -20.00 -6.93
CA SER A 90 14.03 -21.05 -6.44
C SER A 90 13.62 -21.45 -5.03
N LYS A 91 13.70 -22.74 -4.72
CA LYS A 91 13.53 -23.24 -3.35
C LYS A 91 14.59 -22.67 -2.41
N GLY A 92 14.25 -22.59 -1.13
CA GLY A 92 15.12 -22.05 -0.07
C GLY A 92 15.26 -20.53 -0.05
N LYS A 93 14.62 -19.79 -0.97
CA LYS A 93 14.70 -18.33 -1.04
C LYS A 93 13.46 -17.65 -0.47
N THR A 94 13.66 -16.46 0.10
CA THR A 94 12.61 -15.59 0.62
C THR A 94 12.19 -14.56 -0.42
N TYR A 95 10.89 -14.47 -0.64
CA TYR A 95 10.29 -13.57 -1.61
C TYR A 95 9.35 -12.58 -0.94
N LYS A 96 9.34 -11.34 -1.43
CA LYS A 96 8.43 -10.30 -0.99
C LYS A 96 7.56 -9.86 -2.16
N LEU A 97 6.25 -9.88 -1.98
CA LEU A 97 5.29 -9.31 -2.92
C LEU A 97 4.85 -7.94 -2.39
N THR A 98 5.07 -6.87 -3.14
CA THR A 98 4.60 -5.52 -2.83
C THR A 98 3.50 -5.11 -3.79
N VAL A 99 2.52 -4.35 -3.31
CA VAL A 99 1.42 -3.78 -4.11
C VAL A 99 1.30 -2.30 -3.79
N ASP A 100 1.71 -1.47 -4.75
CA ASP A 100 1.38 -0.05 -4.79
C ASP A 100 0.07 0.11 -5.54
N TYR A 101 -0.83 0.97 -5.06
CA TYR A 101 -2.13 1.14 -5.72
C TYR A 101 -2.72 2.54 -5.51
N THR A 102 -3.65 2.88 -6.39
CA THR A 102 -4.43 4.10 -6.34
C THR A 102 -5.93 3.80 -6.39
N VAL A 103 -6.72 4.66 -5.77
CA VAL A 103 -8.19 4.69 -5.86
C VAL A 103 -8.57 6.08 -6.37
N ASN A 104 -9.27 6.16 -7.50
CA ASN A 104 -9.58 7.43 -8.19
C ASN A 104 -8.36 8.33 -8.38
N GLY A 105 -7.21 7.74 -8.73
CA GLY A 105 -5.94 8.43 -8.91
C GLY A 105 -5.20 8.77 -7.62
N VAL A 106 -5.83 8.65 -6.44
CA VAL A 106 -5.20 8.94 -5.15
C VAL A 106 -4.36 7.76 -4.68
N LYS A 107 -3.08 8.01 -4.39
CA LYS A 107 -2.14 6.99 -3.91
C LYS A 107 -2.49 6.53 -2.50
N GLN A 108 -2.48 5.23 -2.29
CA GLN A 108 -2.77 4.59 -1.02
C GLN A 108 -1.49 4.00 -0.37
N PRO A 109 -1.52 3.70 0.94
CA PRO A 109 -0.39 3.05 1.61
C PRO A 109 -0.06 1.69 0.98
N GLN A 110 1.20 1.50 0.58
CA GLN A 110 1.66 0.25 -0.02
C GLN A 110 1.39 -0.94 0.93
N LYS A 111 1.00 -2.08 0.35
CA LYS A 111 0.84 -3.35 1.09
C LYS A 111 1.88 -4.36 0.62
N SER A 112 2.27 -5.25 1.52
CA SER A 112 3.22 -6.31 1.18
C SER A 112 3.01 -7.58 1.99
N VAL A 113 3.53 -8.69 1.47
CA VAL A 113 3.61 -9.98 2.15
C VAL A 113 4.96 -10.61 1.80
N THR A 114 5.57 -11.30 2.77
CA THR A 114 6.86 -11.97 2.61
C THR A 114 6.69 -13.44 2.95
N ARG A 115 7.21 -14.34 2.10
CA ARG A 115 7.24 -15.78 2.37
C ARG A 115 8.46 -16.46 1.76
N THR A 116 8.87 -17.55 2.37
CA THR A 116 9.95 -18.42 1.88
C THR A 116 9.37 -19.56 1.05
N CYS A 117 10.01 -19.87 -0.07
CA CYS A 117 9.70 -21.05 -0.90
C CYS A 117 10.40 -22.27 -0.27
N SER A 118 9.63 -23.20 0.28
CA SER A 118 10.13 -24.46 0.84
C SER A 118 10.29 -25.54 -0.23
#